data_AF-A0A9D8R6D8-F1
#
_entry.id   AF-A0A9D8R6D8-F1
#
_cell.length_a   1.000
_cell.length_b   1.000
_cell.length_c   1.000
_cell.angle_alpha   90.00
_cell.angle_beta   90.00
_cell.angle_gamma   90.00
#
_symmetry.space_group_name_H-M   'P 1'
#
loop_
_entity.id
_entity.type
_entity.pdbx_description
1 polymer ?
#
loop_
_entity_poly.entity_id
_entity_poly.type
_entity_poly.pdbx_seq_one_letter_code
_entity_poly.pdbx_strand_id
1 'polypeptide(L)'
;MTTVLVTGPIGGGKSTVCRHLESRGWPVYDCDSRCKALYDSVPGLKGRIEQELGIPFTELRRIFEDDALRLKLERLVYPLLAGDLKAWKESLDSPLAFVESAIALDKPAFDGLYDRVLLVTAPETRRIERNPEAARRGRLQSFEESRADWTIRNDGSKEELIELTDKYLQTIKQSITMKTNLAKILSVSGQHGLYLYVAQARNGAIAESLSDKKRTAFDAHSRISTLSDIAIYTSEGEMRLAEVFTAMKKAADEGAAVPGPKSPADEIKAFFIKAVPNYDEDRFYVSHMKKVLEWYDELVKFASLDFVTDEEREAQVEEA
;
A
#
# COMPACT_ATOMS: atom_id res chain seq x y z
N MET A 1 8.30 -1.24 5.91
CA MET A 1 7.10 -1.47 6.77
C MET A 1 5.85 -1.40 5.91
N THR A 2 4.94 -2.36 6.03
CA THR A 2 3.62 -2.33 5.37
C THR A 2 2.67 -1.41 6.14
N THR A 3 1.95 -0.55 5.43
CA THR A 3 1.00 0.41 6.00
C THR A 3 -0.40 0.15 5.46
N VAL A 4 -1.34 -0.13 6.35
CA VAL A 4 -2.74 -0.41 5.99
C VAL A 4 -3.60 0.80 6.32
N LEU A 5 -4.26 1.38 5.31
CA LEU A 5 -5.28 2.40 5.50
C LEU A 5 -6.57 1.73 6.02
N VAL A 6 -7.00 2.11 7.23
CA VAL A 6 -8.31 1.77 7.77
C VAL A 6 -9.27 2.90 7.44
N THR A 7 -10.16 2.64 6.47
CA THR A 7 -11.09 3.63 5.92
C THR A 7 -12.54 3.14 5.96
N GLY A 8 -13.48 3.98 5.55
CA GLY A 8 -14.91 3.70 5.55
C GLY A 8 -15.79 4.83 6.09
N PRO A 9 -17.11 4.70 5.96
CA PRO A 9 -18.05 5.77 6.24
C PRO A 9 -18.09 6.18 7.72
N ILE A 10 -18.51 7.41 7.99
CA ILE A 10 -18.84 7.87 9.34
C ILE A 10 -19.89 6.92 9.94
N GLY A 11 -19.65 6.49 11.18
CA GLY A 11 -20.47 5.48 11.88
C GLY A 11 -20.15 4.02 11.51
N GLY A 12 -19.22 3.77 10.59
CA GLY A 12 -18.83 2.41 10.17
C GLY A 12 -18.07 1.60 11.23
N GLY A 13 -17.43 2.25 12.21
CA GLY A 13 -16.73 1.59 13.31
C GLY A 13 -15.20 1.57 13.24
N LYS A 14 -14.59 2.30 12.29
CA LYS A 14 -13.13 2.45 12.13
C LYS A 14 -12.39 2.69 13.44
N SER A 15 -12.83 3.66 14.24
CA SER A 15 -12.14 4.02 15.49
C SER A 15 -12.23 2.92 16.55
N THR A 16 -13.22 2.03 16.47
CA THR A 16 -13.28 0.83 17.33
C THR A 16 -12.29 -0.23 16.85
N VAL A 17 -12.20 -0.44 15.54
CA VAL A 17 -11.18 -1.31 14.92
C VAL A 17 -9.77 -0.83 15.29
N CYS A 18 -9.49 0.46 15.10
CA CYS A 18 -8.19 1.06 15.36
C CYS A 18 -7.79 1.01 16.84
N ARG A 19 -8.70 1.35 17.76
CA ARG A 19 -8.46 1.17 19.21
C ARG A 19 -8.18 -0.29 19.59
N HIS A 20 -8.83 -1.25 18.94
CA HIS A 20 -8.56 -2.67 19.18
C HIS A 20 -7.15 -3.04 18.70
N LEU A 21 -6.76 -2.59 17.50
CA LEU A 21 -5.41 -2.78 16.95
C LEU A 21 -4.32 -2.18 17.85
N GLU A 22 -4.52 -0.96 18.36
CA GLU A 22 -3.63 -0.32 19.35
C GLU A 22 -3.53 -1.16 20.63
N SER A 23 -4.65 -1.70 21.14
CA SER A 23 -4.65 -2.54 22.33
C SER A 23 -3.89 -3.86 22.14
N ARG A 24 -3.69 -4.27 20.88
CA ARG A 24 -2.87 -5.42 20.46
C ARG A 24 -1.41 -5.04 20.18
N GLY A 25 -1.02 -3.79 20.45
CA GLY A 25 0.35 -3.30 20.32
C GLY A 25 0.73 -2.83 18.92
N TRP A 26 -0.23 -2.69 17.99
CA TRP A 26 0.08 -2.21 16.64
C TRP A 26 0.08 -0.68 16.59
N PRO A 27 1.06 -0.06 15.90
CA PRO A 27 1.04 1.38 15.66
C PRO A 27 -0.18 1.79 14.84
N VAL A 28 -0.90 2.80 15.31
CA VAL A 28 -2.04 3.40 14.62
C VAL A 28 -1.85 4.91 14.54
N TYR A 29 -2.04 5.46 13.36
CA TYR A 29 -2.06 6.90 13.11
C TYR A 29 -3.48 7.36 12.85
N ASP A 30 -4.09 8.05 13.82
CA ASP A 30 -5.40 8.68 13.67
C ASP A 30 -5.29 10.05 13.00
N CYS A 31 -5.64 10.12 11.71
CA CYS A 31 -5.57 11.37 10.94
C CYS A 31 -6.41 12.51 11.55
N ASP A 32 -7.55 12.23 12.18
CA ASP A 32 -8.40 13.28 12.75
C ASP A 32 -7.74 13.89 13.99
N SER A 33 -7.19 13.06 14.88
CA SER A 33 -6.48 13.52 16.08
C SER A 33 -5.16 14.21 15.73
N ARG A 34 -4.40 13.68 14.76
CA ARG A 34 -3.15 14.28 14.28
C ARG A 34 -3.38 15.61 13.58
N CYS A 35 -4.42 15.72 12.77
CA CYS A 35 -4.84 16.98 12.16
C CYS A 35 -5.16 18.06 13.21
N LYS A 36 -5.88 17.70 14.28
CA LYS A 36 -6.14 18.63 15.39
C LYS A 36 -4.86 19.06 16.09
N ALA A 37 -3.94 18.13 16.36
CA ALA A 37 -2.66 18.43 16.97
C ALA A 37 -1.83 19.42 16.12
N LEU A 38 -1.87 19.31 14.79
CA LEU A 38 -1.19 20.25 13.88
C LEU A 38 -1.70 21.68 14.00
N TYR A 39 -2.99 21.90 14.27
CA TYR A 39 -3.52 23.24 14.49
C TYR A 39 -2.88 23.96 15.67
N ASP A 40 -2.43 23.20 16.67
CA ASP A 40 -1.79 23.73 17.88
C ASP A 40 -0.26 23.74 17.77
N SER A 41 0.33 22.73 17.11
CA SER A 41 1.78 22.55 17.05
C SER A 41 2.46 23.33 15.94
N VAL A 42 1.77 23.63 14.82
CA VAL A 42 2.35 24.37 13.70
C VAL A 42 2.18 25.88 13.93
N PRO A 43 3.28 26.64 14.12
CA PRO A 43 3.20 28.07 14.40
C PRO A 43 2.42 28.84 13.32
N GLY A 44 1.48 29.66 13.77
CA GLY A 44 0.66 30.51 12.89
C GLY A 44 -0.29 29.77 11.95
N LEU A 45 -0.47 28.45 12.07
CA LEU A 45 -1.38 27.71 11.17
C LEU A 45 -2.83 28.19 11.29
N LYS A 46 -3.35 28.37 12.51
CA LYS A 46 -4.72 28.89 12.72
C LYS A 46 -4.95 30.25 12.05
N GLY A 47 -4.01 31.19 12.21
CA GLY A 47 -4.12 32.51 11.57
C GLY A 47 -4.07 32.44 10.05
N ARG A 48 -3.24 31.57 9.47
CA ARG A 48 -3.23 31.32 8.02
C ARG A 48 -4.54 30.72 7.51
N ILE A 49 -5.12 29.79 8.27
CA ILE A 49 -6.43 29.21 7.97
C ILE A 49 -7.51 30.30 7.97
N GLU A 50 -7.55 31.14 9.00
CA GLU A 50 -8.52 32.25 9.10
C GLU A 50 -8.39 33.22 7.92
N GLN A 51 -7.16 33.59 7.56
CA GLN A 51 -6.87 34.47 6.43
C GLN A 51 -7.33 33.87 5.09
N GLU A 52 -7.04 32.59 4.85
CA GLU A 52 -7.35 31.93 3.58
C GLU A 52 -8.85 31.66 3.41
N LEU A 53 -9.51 31.22 4.49
CA LEU A 53 -10.93 30.89 4.47
C LEU A 53 -11.82 32.14 4.60
N GLY A 54 -11.31 33.24 5.17
CA GLY A 54 -12.09 34.46 5.41
C GLY A 54 -13.16 34.30 6.51
N ILE A 55 -13.00 33.30 7.38
CA ILE A 55 -13.87 33.06 8.54
C ILE A 55 -13.02 32.82 9.79
N PRO A 56 -13.52 33.10 11.00
CA PRO A 56 -12.84 32.76 12.24
C PRO A 56 -12.63 31.25 12.39
N PHE A 57 -11.54 30.83 13.02
CA PHE A 57 -11.23 29.41 13.22
C PHE A 57 -12.30 28.71 14.09
N THR A 58 -12.96 29.46 14.97
CA THR A 58 -14.10 28.96 15.76
C THR A 58 -15.29 28.53 14.89
N GLU A 59 -15.40 29.05 13.67
CA GLU A 59 -16.45 28.72 12.70
C GLU A 59 -16.01 27.66 11.68
N LEU A 60 -14.88 26.98 11.89
CA LEU A 60 -14.32 26.01 10.94
C LEU A 60 -15.33 24.94 10.48
N ARG A 61 -16.36 24.63 11.29
CA ARG A 61 -17.44 23.70 10.91
C ARG A 61 -18.20 24.10 9.64
N ARG A 62 -18.14 25.36 9.20
CA ARG A 62 -18.76 25.84 7.95
C ARG A 62 -18.22 25.13 6.71
N ILE A 63 -17.02 24.55 6.76
CA ILE A 63 -16.47 23.74 5.65
C ILE A 63 -17.33 22.53 5.28
N PHE A 64 -18.20 22.05 6.18
CA PHE A 64 -19.10 20.93 5.87
C PHE A 64 -20.30 21.35 5.02
N GLU A 65 -20.50 22.64 4.82
CA GLU A 65 -21.61 23.24 4.08
C GLU A 65 -21.12 24.00 2.82
N ASP A 66 -19.82 24.26 2.73
CA ASP A 66 -19.18 25.01 1.64
C ASP A 66 -17.93 24.29 1.13
N ASP A 67 -18.04 23.76 -0.09
CA ASP A 67 -16.94 23.04 -0.75
C ASP A 67 -15.74 23.93 -1.08
N ALA A 68 -15.94 25.22 -1.36
CA ALA A 68 -14.83 26.13 -1.63
C ALA A 68 -14.00 26.38 -0.37
N LEU A 69 -14.65 26.58 0.77
CA LEU A 69 -13.97 26.70 2.07
C LEU A 69 -13.26 25.40 2.45
N ARG A 70 -13.91 24.25 2.22
CA ARG A 70 -13.30 22.94 2.44
C ARG A 70 -12.03 22.78 1.62
N LEU A 71 -12.10 22.99 0.31
CA LEU A 71 -10.94 22.83 -0.59
C LEU A 71 -9.77 23.76 -0.22
N LYS A 72 -10.05 24.98 0.23
CA LYS A 72 -9.02 25.90 0.76
C LYS A 72 -8.33 25.32 2.00
N LEU A 73 -9.11 24.82 2.97
CA LEU A 73 -8.55 24.20 4.17
C LEU A 73 -7.70 22.97 3.82
N GLU A 74 -8.21 22.10 2.93
CA GLU A 74 -7.54 20.89 2.49
C GLU A 74 -6.15 21.19 1.91
N ARG A 75 -6.04 22.23 1.06
CA ARG A 75 -4.76 22.66 0.46
C ARG A 75 -3.73 23.12 1.49
N LEU A 76 -4.18 23.71 2.61
CA LEU A 76 -3.28 24.15 3.67
C LEU A 76 -2.88 23.00 4.61
N VAL A 77 -3.81 22.11 4.91
CA VAL A 77 -3.66 21.13 6.00
C VAL A 77 -3.12 19.78 5.52
N TYR A 78 -3.55 19.27 4.36
CA TYR A 78 -3.15 17.93 3.92
C TYR A 78 -1.65 17.79 3.66
N PRO A 79 -0.93 18.76 3.07
CA PRO A 79 0.52 18.65 2.92
C PRO A 79 1.24 18.51 4.28
N LEU A 80 0.77 19.22 5.31
CA LEU A 80 1.32 19.14 6.66
C LEU A 80 1.03 17.77 7.29
N LEU A 81 -0.20 17.27 7.15
CA LEU A 81 -0.60 15.97 7.68
C LEU A 81 0.12 14.81 6.97
N ALA A 82 0.34 14.92 5.66
CA ALA A 82 1.12 13.96 4.89
C ALA A 82 2.59 13.93 5.33
N GLY A 83 3.19 15.11 5.57
CA GLY A 83 4.54 15.22 6.14
C GLY A 83 4.64 14.61 7.54
N ASP A 84 3.67 14.91 8.40
CA ASP A 84 3.59 14.35 9.76
C ASP A 84 3.43 12.82 9.75
N LEU A 85 2.61 12.28 8.84
CA LEU A 85 2.46 10.84 8.67
C LEU A 85 3.76 10.18 8.20
N LYS A 86 4.48 10.78 7.26
CA LYS A 86 5.79 10.26 6.80
C LYS A 86 6.79 10.20 7.95
N ALA A 87 6.93 11.30 8.69
CA ALA A 87 7.82 11.36 9.85
C ALA A 87 7.43 10.35 10.94
N TRP A 88 6.13 10.17 11.19
CA TRP A 88 5.65 9.13 12.10
C TRP A 88 6.06 7.74 11.62
N LYS A 89 5.86 7.41 10.33
CA LYS A 89 6.26 6.11 9.76
C LYS A 89 7.76 5.85 9.91
N GLU A 90 8.59 6.86 9.65
CA GLU A 90 10.05 6.78 9.78
C GLU A 90 10.50 6.56 11.23
N SER A 91 9.70 6.97 12.22
CA SER A 91 9.99 6.77 13.64
C SER A 91 9.63 5.39 14.18
N LEU A 92 8.95 4.55 13.40
CA LEU A 92 8.46 3.24 13.85
C LEU A 92 9.48 2.13 13.59
N ASP A 93 9.71 1.32 14.61
CA ASP A 93 10.30 -0.01 14.47
C ASP A 93 9.18 -1.06 14.50
N SER A 94 8.43 -1.15 13.40
CA SER A 94 7.35 -2.11 13.24
C SER A 94 7.27 -2.61 11.79
N PRO A 95 7.01 -3.90 11.54
CA PRO A 95 6.80 -4.39 10.18
C PRO A 95 5.43 -3.98 9.60
N LEU A 96 4.47 -3.63 10.46
CA LEU A 96 3.10 -3.27 10.09
C LEU A 96 2.60 -2.08 10.91
N ALA A 97 1.95 -1.13 10.24
CA ALA A 97 1.28 0.01 10.85
C ALA A 97 -0.08 0.26 10.20
N PHE A 98 -0.96 0.95 10.91
CA PHE A 98 -2.30 1.31 10.43
C PHE A 98 -2.48 2.82 10.42
N VAL A 99 -3.21 3.32 9.42
CA VAL A 99 -3.58 4.73 9.32
C VAL A 99 -5.11 4.80 9.31
N GLU A 100 -5.72 5.42 10.31
CA GLU A 100 -7.16 5.67 10.31
C GLU A 100 -7.45 6.97 9.57
N SER A 101 -8.24 6.91 8.50
CA SER A 101 -8.77 8.11 7.87
C SER A 101 -10.13 7.85 7.24
N ALA A 102 -11.04 8.79 7.39
CA ALA A 102 -12.36 8.73 6.77
C ALA A 102 -12.38 9.20 5.30
N ILE A 103 -11.26 9.75 4.79
CA ILE A 103 -11.20 10.43 3.49
C ILE A 103 -9.94 10.14 2.68
N ALA A 104 -8.86 9.61 3.28
CA ALA A 104 -7.57 9.48 2.60
C ALA A 104 -7.65 8.71 1.29
N LEU A 105 -8.57 7.75 1.18
CA LEU A 105 -8.79 6.97 -0.03
C LEU A 105 -9.07 7.85 -1.27
N ASP A 106 -9.79 8.97 -1.14
CA ASP A 106 -10.16 9.81 -2.29
C ASP A 106 -9.33 11.09 -2.39
N LYS A 107 -8.22 11.17 -1.64
CA LYS A 107 -7.43 12.40 -1.51
C LYS A 107 -6.01 12.16 -2.03
N PRO A 108 -5.66 12.72 -3.21
CA PRO A 108 -4.34 12.53 -3.82
C PRO A 108 -3.15 12.89 -2.93
N ALA A 109 -3.35 13.78 -1.94
CA ALA A 109 -2.32 14.13 -0.97
C ALA A 109 -1.84 12.95 -0.11
N PHE A 110 -2.60 11.85 -0.06
CA PHE A 110 -2.26 10.64 0.70
C PHE A 110 -1.83 9.47 -0.21
N ASP A 111 -1.79 9.67 -1.53
CA ASP A 111 -1.32 8.65 -2.47
C ASP A 111 0.13 8.25 -2.14
N GLY A 112 0.39 6.95 -2.09
CA GLY A 112 1.70 6.40 -1.72
C GLY A 112 2.04 6.50 -0.22
N LEU A 113 1.13 6.95 0.65
CA LEU A 113 1.35 6.94 2.10
C LEU A 113 0.88 5.63 2.78
N TYR A 114 0.11 4.82 2.06
CA TYR A 114 -0.35 3.50 2.47
C TYR A 114 -0.21 2.50 1.31
N ASP A 115 -0.07 1.22 1.65
CA ASP A 115 0.19 0.14 0.70
C ASP A 115 -1.07 -0.69 0.43
N ARG A 116 -1.95 -0.81 1.45
CA ARG A 116 -3.16 -1.63 1.43
C ARG A 116 -4.33 -0.91 2.08
N VAL A 117 -5.55 -1.33 1.78
CA VAL A 117 -6.79 -0.71 2.25
C VAL A 117 -7.69 -1.73 2.94
N LEU A 118 -8.00 -1.48 4.21
CA LEU A 118 -9.03 -2.15 5.00
C LEU A 118 -10.26 -1.24 5.10
N LEU A 119 -11.33 -1.62 4.41
CA LEU A 119 -12.61 -0.92 4.45
C LEU A 119 -13.48 -1.44 5.61
N VAL A 120 -13.87 -0.54 6.52
CA VAL A 120 -14.80 -0.84 7.62
C VAL A 120 -16.14 -0.16 7.34
N THR A 121 -17.15 -0.95 6.98
CA THR A 121 -18.47 -0.47 6.54
C THR A 121 -19.59 -0.97 7.43
N ALA A 122 -20.75 -0.32 7.35
CA ALA A 122 -21.99 -0.75 8.01
C ALA A 122 -23.21 -0.16 7.25
N PRO A 123 -24.40 -0.79 7.34
CA PRO A 123 -25.65 -0.28 6.80
C PRO A 123 -25.91 1.15 7.24
N GLU A 124 -26.43 1.98 6.33
CA GLU A 124 -26.66 3.40 6.59
C GLU A 124 -27.52 3.66 7.83
N THR A 125 -28.59 2.89 7.99
CA THR A 125 -29.49 2.96 9.16
C THR A 125 -28.71 2.84 10.47
N ARG A 126 -27.87 1.80 10.60
CA ARG A 126 -27.02 1.58 11.77
C ARG A 126 -25.98 2.68 11.96
N ARG A 127 -25.41 3.21 10.87
CA ARG A 127 -24.44 4.31 10.95
C ARG A 127 -25.07 5.57 11.52
N ILE A 128 -26.29 5.90 11.09
CA ILE A 128 -27.06 7.05 11.58
C ILE A 128 -27.43 6.86 13.05
N GLU A 129 -27.86 5.66 13.44
CA GLU A 129 -28.15 5.33 14.85
C GLU A 129 -26.92 5.50 15.74
N ARG A 130 -25.74 5.05 15.28
CA ARG A 130 -24.47 5.18 16.01
C ARG A 130 -23.94 6.61 16.05
N ASN A 131 -24.12 7.34 14.97
CA ASN A 131 -23.65 8.72 14.82
C ASN A 131 -24.61 9.50 13.93
N PRO A 132 -25.46 10.39 14.49
CA PRO A 132 -26.40 11.19 13.72
C PRO A 132 -25.74 12.05 12.63
N GLU A 133 -24.46 12.43 12.80
CA GLU A 133 -23.71 13.16 11.78
C GLU A 133 -23.50 12.34 10.49
N ALA A 134 -23.63 11.00 10.54
CA ALA A 134 -23.56 10.15 9.36
C ALA A 134 -24.63 10.54 8.32
N ALA A 135 -25.81 10.99 8.75
CA ALA A 135 -26.87 11.45 7.85
C ALA A 135 -26.47 12.74 7.10
N ARG A 136 -25.76 13.65 7.80
CA ARG A 136 -25.39 14.96 7.25
C ARG A 136 -24.10 14.92 6.44
N ARG A 137 -23.09 14.22 6.95
CA ARG A 137 -21.71 14.22 6.44
C ARG A 137 -21.39 12.99 5.61
N GLY A 138 -22.17 11.91 5.73
CA GLY A 138 -21.94 10.70 4.94
C GLY A 138 -21.95 10.96 3.44
N ARG A 139 -22.79 11.90 2.97
CA ARG A 139 -22.84 12.34 1.56
C ARG A 139 -21.53 12.96 1.04
N LEU A 140 -20.64 13.39 1.93
CA LEU A 140 -19.35 13.99 1.57
C LEU A 140 -18.26 12.93 1.39
N GLN A 141 -18.60 11.65 1.58
CA GLN A 141 -17.67 10.53 1.52
C GLN A 141 -18.13 9.56 0.43
N SER A 142 -17.19 9.15 -0.42
CA SER A 142 -17.36 8.05 -1.35
C SER A 142 -16.45 6.91 -0.92
N PHE A 143 -16.88 5.67 -1.16
CA PHE A 143 -16.04 4.49 -0.95
C PHE A 143 -16.30 3.52 -2.08
N GLU A 144 -15.29 3.29 -2.91
CA GLU A 144 -15.33 2.23 -3.91
C GLU A 144 -14.80 0.94 -3.26
N GLU A 145 -15.69 -0.04 -3.02
CA GLU A 145 -15.30 -1.33 -2.43
C GLU A 145 -14.20 -2.04 -3.26
N SER A 146 -14.13 -1.80 -4.58
CA SER A 146 -13.10 -2.34 -5.47
C SER A 146 -11.67 -1.85 -5.16
N ARG A 147 -11.53 -0.76 -4.41
CA ARG A 147 -10.23 -0.21 -3.98
C ARG A 147 -9.79 -0.75 -2.62
N ALA A 148 -10.59 -1.61 -1.99
CA ALA A 148 -10.27 -2.23 -0.72
C ALA A 148 -9.68 -3.63 -0.92
N ASP A 149 -8.54 -3.91 -0.30
CA ASP A 149 -7.96 -5.25 -0.24
C ASP A 149 -8.80 -6.17 0.67
N TRP A 150 -9.36 -5.59 1.74
CA TRP A 150 -10.19 -6.29 2.71
C TRP A 150 -11.38 -5.44 3.13
N THR A 151 -12.51 -6.09 3.43
CA THR A 151 -13.72 -5.40 3.92
C THR A 151 -14.28 -6.06 5.18
N ILE A 152 -14.41 -5.27 6.24
CA ILE A 152 -15.15 -5.61 7.46
C ILE A 152 -16.56 -5.01 7.36
N ARG A 153 -17.58 -5.87 7.35
CA ARG A 153 -18.99 -5.46 7.44
C ARG A 153 -19.44 -5.49 8.91
N ASN A 154 -19.54 -4.33 9.53
CA ASN A 154 -19.88 -4.12 10.94
C ASN A 154 -21.40 -4.05 11.14
N ASP A 155 -22.04 -5.19 10.88
CA ASP A 155 -23.49 -5.34 10.87
C ASP A 155 -24.04 -5.79 12.23
N GLY A 156 -23.18 -6.32 13.09
CA GLY A 156 -23.55 -6.91 14.37
C GLY A 156 -23.04 -6.16 15.60
N SER A 157 -22.64 -6.94 16.61
CA SER A 157 -22.20 -6.45 17.91
C SER A 157 -20.76 -5.89 17.89
N LYS A 158 -20.36 -5.25 18.99
CA LYS A 158 -18.99 -4.75 19.13
C LYS A 158 -18.00 -5.91 19.24
N GLU A 159 -18.42 -7.00 19.86
CA GLU A 159 -17.67 -8.23 20.05
C GLU A 159 -17.40 -8.90 18.71
N GLU A 160 -18.42 -9.02 17.84
CA GLU A 160 -18.25 -9.52 16.48
C GLU A 160 -17.30 -8.65 15.65
N LEU A 161 -17.37 -7.32 15.81
CA LEU A 161 -16.42 -6.42 15.14
C LEU A 161 -14.97 -6.67 15.58
N ILE A 162 -14.76 -6.95 16.87
CA ILE A 162 -13.45 -7.28 17.43
C ILE A 162 -12.95 -8.62 16.87
N GLU A 163 -13.80 -9.65 16.83
CA GLU A 163 -13.45 -10.96 16.24
C GLU A 163 -13.10 -10.85 14.76
N LEU A 164 -13.87 -10.08 13.98
CA LEU A 164 -13.56 -9.80 12.58
C LEU A 164 -12.24 -9.04 12.45
N THR A 165 -11.97 -8.07 13.33
CA THR A 165 -10.72 -7.33 13.33
C THR A 165 -9.53 -8.27 13.56
N ASP A 166 -9.64 -9.21 14.50
CA ASP A 166 -8.60 -10.20 14.77
C ASP A 166 -8.36 -11.13 13.58
N LYS A 167 -9.43 -11.61 12.97
CA LYS A 167 -9.37 -12.44 11.76
C LYS A 167 -8.61 -11.71 10.64
N TYR A 168 -8.99 -10.47 10.33
CA TYR A 168 -8.33 -9.72 9.27
C TYR A 168 -6.90 -9.30 9.63
N LEU A 169 -6.62 -8.98 10.90
CA LEU A 169 -5.27 -8.76 11.37
C LEU A 169 -4.39 -10.00 11.13
N GLN A 170 -4.89 -11.21 11.39
CA GLN A 170 -4.18 -12.44 11.10
C GLN A 170 -3.92 -12.61 9.59
N THR A 171 -4.92 -12.36 8.74
CA THR A 171 -4.77 -12.40 7.28
C THR A 171 -3.73 -11.39 6.77
N ILE A 172 -3.78 -10.15 7.28
CA ILE A 172 -2.82 -9.09 6.94
C ILE A 172 -1.42 -9.52 7.35
N LYS A 173 -1.23 -10.00 8.58
CA LYS A 173 0.07 -10.50 9.06
C LYS A 173 0.59 -11.62 8.17
N GLN A 174 -0.24 -12.62 7.87
CA GLN A 174 0.12 -13.73 6.97
C GLN A 174 0.57 -13.22 5.60
N SER A 175 -0.14 -12.25 5.02
CA SER A 175 0.23 -11.67 3.71
C SER A 175 1.58 -10.96 3.72
N ILE A 176 2.02 -10.44 4.87
CA ILE A 176 3.29 -9.75 5.04
C ILE A 176 4.42 -10.74 5.36
N THR A 177 4.13 -11.76 6.18
CA THR A 177 5.13 -12.75 6.62
C THR A 177 5.36 -13.88 5.62
N MET A 178 4.48 -14.08 4.65
CA MET A 178 4.68 -15.11 3.64
C MET A 178 5.80 -14.70 2.69
N LYS A 179 6.90 -15.46 2.75
CA LYS A 179 7.98 -15.31 1.80
C LYS A 179 7.49 -15.57 0.37
N THR A 180 7.89 -14.72 -0.57
CA THR A 180 7.58 -14.89 -1.98
C THR A 180 8.48 -15.95 -2.58
N ASN A 181 7.88 -16.99 -3.16
CA ASN A 181 8.62 -17.98 -3.94
C ASN A 181 8.70 -17.52 -5.40
N LEU A 182 9.83 -16.93 -5.80
CA LEU A 182 10.03 -16.43 -7.17
C LEU A 182 9.96 -17.52 -8.24
N ALA A 183 10.12 -18.81 -7.90
CA ALA A 183 9.91 -19.92 -8.84
C ALA A 183 8.43 -20.11 -9.20
N LYS A 184 7.52 -19.57 -8.39
CA LYS A 184 6.09 -19.56 -8.68
C LYS A 184 5.62 -18.23 -9.27
N ILE A 185 6.48 -17.21 -9.36
CA ILE A 185 6.13 -15.91 -9.95
C ILE A 185 6.59 -15.89 -11.40
N LEU A 186 5.64 -15.65 -12.29
CA LEU A 186 5.81 -15.71 -13.74
C LEU A 186 5.73 -14.31 -14.34
N SER A 187 6.65 -14.03 -15.27
CA SER A 187 6.54 -12.97 -16.26
C SER A 187 6.16 -13.57 -17.61
N VAL A 188 5.20 -12.97 -18.29
CA VAL A 188 4.75 -13.41 -19.62
C VAL A 188 5.09 -12.33 -20.64
N SER A 189 5.90 -12.65 -21.65
CA SER A 189 6.28 -11.68 -22.68
C SER A 189 5.06 -11.12 -23.40
N GLY A 190 5.00 -9.81 -23.56
CA GLY A 190 3.87 -9.10 -24.18
C GLY A 190 2.68 -8.87 -23.25
N GLN A 191 2.71 -9.38 -22.02
CA GLN A 191 1.71 -9.09 -20.99
C GLN A 191 2.28 -8.11 -19.95
N HIS A 192 1.38 -7.35 -19.33
CA HIS A 192 1.68 -6.46 -18.22
C HIS A 192 1.53 -7.18 -16.89
N GLY A 193 2.35 -6.80 -15.91
CA GLY A 193 2.28 -7.33 -14.55
C GLY A 193 2.91 -8.72 -14.37
N LEU A 194 2.64 -9.31 -13.20
CA LEU A 194 3.16 -10.60 -12.76
C LEU A 194 2.03 -11.59 -12.46
N TYR A 195 2.32 -12.88 -12.59
CA TYR A 195 1.36 -13.95 -12.37
C TYR A 195 1.90 -15.01 -11.41
N LEU A 196 1.07 -15.49 -10.49
CA LEU A 196 1.35 -16.66 -9.67
C LEU A 196 1.00 -17.93 -10.45
N TYR A 197 1.93 -18.87 -10.56
CA TYR A 197 1.66 -20.19 -11.10
C TYR A 197 0.65 -20.94 -10.22
N VAL A 198 -0.43 -21.45 -10.82
CA VAL A 198 -1.49 -22.20 -10.13
C VAL A 198 -1.42 -23.69 -10.45
N ALA A 199 -1.38 -24.03 -11.74
CA ALA A 199 -1.43 -25.42 -12.18
C ALA A 199 -0.94 -25.60 -13.62
N GLN A 200 -0.61 -26.83 -13.96
CA GLN A 200 -0.28 -27.22 -15.33
C GLN A 200 -1.55 -27.22 -16.19
N ALA A 201 -1.51 -26.55 -17.34
CA ALA A 201 -2.53 -26.68 -18.37
C ALA A 201 -2.11 -27.76 -19.39
N ARG A 202 -3.06 -28.23 -20.23
CA ARG A 202 -2.78 -29.27 -21.25
C ARG A 202 -1.54 -28.95 -22.11
N ASN A 203 -1.40 -27.71 -22.55
CA ASN A 203 -0.25 -27.22 -23.33
C ASN A 203 0.22 -25.86 -22.80
N GLY A 204 0.49 -25.73 -21.50
CA GLY A 204 1.00 -24.48 -20.91
C GLY A 204 0.73 -24.37 -19.41
N ALA A 205 0.42 -23.19 -18.89
CA ALA A 205 0.22 -22.97 -17.45
C ALA A 205 -1.06 -22.19 -17.17
N ILE A 206 -1.75 -22.56 -16.10
CA ILE A 206 -2.77 -21.73 -15.47
C ILE A 206 -2.06 -20.85 -14.45
N ALA A 207 -2.18 -19.54 -14.63
CA ALA A 207 -1.58 -18.56 -13.73
C ALA A 207 -2.61 -17.51 -13.28
N GLU A 208 -2.45 -17.00 -12.08
CA GLU A 208 -3.31 -15.99 -11.46
C GLU A 208 -2.57 -14.66 -11.39
N SER A 209 -3.15 -13.61 -11.98
CA SER A 209 -2.60 -12.26 -11.91
C SER A 209 -2.42 -11.81 -10.46
N LEU A 210 -1.24 -11.26 -10.12
CA LEU A 210 -0.98 -10.79 -8.76
C LEU A 210 -1.88 -9.60 -8.38
N SER A 211 -2.20 -8.75 -9.35
CA SER A 211 -2.91 -7.49 -9.16
C SER A 211 -4.43 -7.66 -9.06
N ASP A 212 -5.06 -8.32 -10.04
CA ASP A 212 -6.52 -8.44 -10.13
C ASP A 212 -7.07 -9.84 -9.78
N LYS A 213 -6.20 -10.78 -9.41
CA LYS A 213 -6.53 -12.17 -9.04
C LYS A 213 -7.26 -12.96 -10.12
N LYS A 214 -7.27 -12.48 -11.37
CA LYS A 214 -7.87 -13.24 -12.48
C LYS A 214 -6.95 -14.36 -12.93
N ARG A 215 -7.55 -15.52 -13.19
CA ARG A 215 -6.86 -16.69 -13.72
C ARG A 215 -6.85 -16.66 -15.24
N THR A 216 -5.70 -16.94 -15.82
CA THR A 216 -5.50 -17.02 -17.27
C THR A 216 -4.76 -18.31 -17.59
N ALA A 217 -5.19 -18.99 -18.64
CA ALA A 217 -4.47 -20.12 -19.20
C ALA A 217 -3.54 -19.58 -20.29
N PHE A 218 -2.23 -19.67 -20.05
CA PHE A 218 -1.21 -19.40 -21.05
C PHE A 218 -0.87 -20.68 -21.77
N ASP A 219 -0.72 -20.60 -23.08
CA ASP A 219 -0.34 -21.73 -23.94
C ASP A 219 1.18 -21.84 -24.09
N ALA A 220 1.66 -22.85 -24.82
CA ALA A 220 3.07 -23.10 -25.05
C ALA A 220 3.75 -22.03 -25.92
N HIS A 221 2.98 -21.22 -26.65
CA HIS A 221 3.52 -20.09 -27.44
C HIS A 221 3.73 -18.84 -26.59
N SER A 222 3.05 -18.77 -25.46
CA SER A 222 3.25 -17.74 -24.44
C SER A 222 4.66 -17.90 -23.87
N ARG A 223 5.52 -16.89 -24.07
CA ARG A 223 6.90 -16.90 -23.57
C ARG A 223 6.89 -16.59 -22.07
N ILE A 224 6.68 -17.63 -21.28
CA ILE A 224 6.63 -17.59 -19.81
C ILE A 224 8.05 -17.76 -19.27
N SER A 225 8.43 -16.93 -18.31
CA SER A 225 9.67 -17.08 -17.53
C SER A 225 9.35 -16.96 -16.05
N THR A 226 9.95 -17.81 -15.22
CA THR A 226 9.87 -17.61 -13.76
C THR A 226 10.84 -16.52 -13.36
N LEU A 227 10.52 -15.73 -12.33
CA LEU A 227 11.44 -14.70 -11.86
C LEU A 227 12.70 -15.30 -11.19
N SER A 228 12.65 -16.55 -10.72
CA SER A 228 13.84 -17.20 -10.16
C SER A 228 14.89 -17.56 -11.20
N ASP A 229 14.49 -17.73 -12.46
CA ASP A 229 15.39 -18.12 -13.56
C ASP A 229 16.04 -16.90 -14.23
N ILE A 230 15.68 -15.68 -13.81
CA ILE A 230 16.18 -14.44 -14.40
C ILE A 230 17.29 -13.87 -13.52
N ALA A 231 18.39 -13.49 -14.18
CA ALA A 231 19.51 -12.78 -13.60
C ALA A 231 19.86 -11.55 -14.46
N ILE A 232 20.51 -10.56 -13.83
CA ILE A 232 21.11 -9.42 -14.52
C ILE A 232 22.63 -9.61 -14.58
N TYR A 233 23.25 -9.04 -15.62
CA TYR A 233 24.71 -9.03 -15.74
C TYR A 233 25.33 -8.00 -14.82
N THR A 234 26.42 -8.40 -14.17
CA THR A 234 27.28 -7.55 -13.34
C THR A 234 28.72 -7.68 -13.81
N SER A 235 29.59 -6.79 -13.36
CA SER A 235 31.04 -6.87 -13.66
C SER A 235 31.70 -8.16 -13.17
N GLU A 236 31.06 -8.86 -12.22
CA GLU A 236 31.57 -10.10 -11.60
C GLU A 236 30.86 -11.36 -12.09
N GLY A 237 29.87 -11.24 -12.98
CA GLY A 237 29.10 -12.37 -13.50
C GLY A 237 27.61 -12.06 -13.62
N GLU A 238 26.78 -12.84 -12.92
CA GLU A 238 25.31 -12.71 -12.95
C GLU A 238 24.77 -12.58 -11.53
N MET A 239 23.76 -11.73 -11.34
CA MET A 239 23.06 -11.52 -10.08
C MET A 239 21.58 -11.86 -10.24
N ARG A 240 21.06 -12.77 -9.42
CA ARG A 240 19.65 -13.22 -9.52
C ARG A 240 18.69 -12.12 -9.11
N LEU A 241 17.47 -12.13 -9.66
CA LEU A 241 16.45 -11.13 -9.32
C LEU A 241 16.13 -11.05 -7.83
N ALA A 242 16.21 -12.15 -7.07
CA ALA A 242 16.02 -12.12 -5.61
C ALA A 242 17.00 -11.14 -4.93
N GLU A 243 18.27 -11.18 -5.33
CA GLU A 243 19.33 -10.30 -4.82
C GLU A 243 19.15 -8.87 -5.30
N VAL A 244 18.80 -8.70 -6.59
CA VAL A 244 18.52 -7.38 -7.18
C VAL A 244 17.37 -6.68 -6.44
N PHE A 245 16.24 -7.36 -6.23
CA PHE A 245 15.10 -6.79 -5.52
C PHE A 245 15.43 -6.49 -4.04
N THR A 246 16.22 -7.34 -3.40
CA THR A 246 16.69 -7.10 -2.02
C THR A 246 17.58 -5.86 -1.96
N ALA A 247 18.47 -5.68 -2.93
CA ALA A 247 19.34 -4.51 -3.05
C ALA A 247 18.53 -3.22 -3.33
N MET A 248 17.51 -3.30 -4.20
CA MET A 248 16.57 -2.20 -4.46
C MET A 248 15.79 -1.79 -3.20
N LYS A 249 15.28 -2.78 -2.44
CA LYS A 249 14.59 -2.56 -1.15
C LYS A 249 15.50 -1.84 -0.16
N LYS A 250 16.72 -2.34 0.01
CA LYS A 250 17.72 -1.72 0.89
C LYS A 250 18.02 -0.27 0.49
N ALA A 251 18.23 -0.01 -0.80
CA ALA A 251 18.48 1.36 -1.28
C ALA A 251 17.28 2.28 -0.99
N ALA A 252 16.05 1.78 -1.13
CA ALA A 252 14.82 2.51 -0.81
C ALA A 252 14.70 2.79 0.70
N ASP A 253 14.99 1.80 1.54
CA ASP A 253 15.00 1.94 3.01
C ASP A 253 16.09 2.94 3.47
N GLU A 254 17.20 3.05 2.74
CA GLU A 254 18.24 4.08 2.90
C GLU A 254 17.89 5.41 2.20
N GLY A 255 16.61 5.66 1.92
CA GLY A 255 16.09 6.93 1.41
C GLY A 255 16.31 7.20 -0.07
N ALA A 256 16.66 6.20 -0.89
CA ALA A 256 16.63 6.36 -2.34
C ALA A 256 15.19 6.49 -2.84
N ALA A 257 14.90 7.51 -3.66
CA ALA A 257 13.65 7.57 -4.38
C ALA A 257 13.62 6.46 -5.46
N VAL A 258 12.69 5.52 -5.36
CA VAL A 258 12.49 4.48 -6.39
C VAL A 258 11.76 5.12 -7.57
N PRO A 259 12.37 5.20 -8.77
CA PRO A 259 11.74 5.78 -9.94
C PRO A 259 10.69 4.84 -10.52
N GLY A 260 9.67 5.39 -11.17
CA GLY A 260 8.68 4.57 -11.87
C GLY A 260 9.24 4.00 -13.19
N PRO A 261 8.64 2.94 -13.76
CA PRO A 261 9.07 2.38 -15.06
C PRO A 261 9.01 3.37 -16.23
N LYS A 262 8.25 4.47 -16.07
CA LYS A 262 8.11 5.55 -17.07
C LYS A 262 8.98 6.76 -16.79
N SER A 263 9.76 6.75 -15.70
CA SER A 263 10.69 7.85 -15.38
C SER A 263 11.75 8.03 -16.47
N PRO A 264 12.37 9.23 -16.55
CA PRO A 264 13.54 9.48 -17.38
C PRO A 264 14.63 8.42 -17.20
N ALA A 265 15.35 8.11 -18.28
CA ALA A 265 16.36 7.06 -18.29
C ALA A 265 17.48 7.33 -17.26
N ASP A 266 17.81 8.60 -17.08
CA ASP A 266 18.85 9.14 -16.22
C ASP A 266 18.52 8.90 -14.75
N GLU A 267 17.25 9.13 -14.35
CA GLU A 267 16.76 8.83 -13.00
C GLU A 267 16.80 7.31 -12.71
N ILE A 268 16.40 6.50 -13.69
CA ILE A 268 16.41 5.04 -13.58
C ILE A 268 17.84 4.53 -13.39
N LYS A 269 18.78 4.99 -14.23
CA LYS A 269 20.20 4.62 -14.11
C LYS A 269 20.77 5.06 -12.75
N ALA A 270 20.49 6.28 -12.32
CA ALA A 270 20.96 6.78 -11.02
C ALA A 270 20.50 5.90 -9.86
N PHE A 271 19.25 5.42 -9.90
CA PHE A 271 18.75 4.48 -8.90
C PHE A 271 19.48 3.13 -8.94
N PHE A 272 19.67 2.54 -10.13
CA PHE A 272 20.39 1.26 -10.25
C PHE A 272 21.87 1.37 -9.90
N ILE A 273 22.53 2.52 -10.11
CA ILE A 273 23.90 2.75 -9.62
C ILE A 273 23.95 2.71 -8.09
N LYS A 274 22.92 3.24 -7.41
CA LYS A 274 22.83 3.19 -5.95
C LYS A 274 22.48 1.78 -5.45
N ALA A 275 21.55 1.09 -6.11
CA ALA A 275 21.06 -0.22 -5.68
C ALA A 275 22.03 -1.36 -6.03
N VAL A 276 22.57 -1.38 -7.25
CA VAL A 276 23.47 -2.44 -7.76
C VAL A 276 24.70 -1.79 -8.40
N PRO A 277 25.66 -1.27 -7.62
CA PRO A 277 26.77 -0.46 -8.15
C PRO A 277 27.66 -1.17 -9.18
N ASN A 278 27.64 -2.51 -9.20
CA ASN A 278 28.44 -3.35 -10.08
C ASN A 278 27.65 -3.91 -11.29
N TYR A 279 26.47 -3.37 -11.63
CA TYR A 279 25.75 -3.83 -12.82
C TYR A 279 26.55 -3.55 -14.11
N ASP A 280 26.42 -4.41 -15.11
CA ASP A 280 27.10 -4.27 -16.41
C ASP A 280 26.32 -3.28 -17.31
N GLU A 281 26.89 -2.09 -17.55
CA GLU A 281 26.25 -1.04 -18.36
C GLU A 281 26.03 -1.43 -19.83
N ASP A 282 26.87 -2.33 -20.37
CA ASP A 282 26.83 -2.75 -21.76
C ASP A 282 25.79 -3.86 -22.01
N ARG A 283 25.29 -4.51 -20.95
CA ARG A 283 24.33 -5.63 -21.06
C ARG A 283 23.02 -5.39 -20.31
N PHE A 284 23.03 -4.58 -19.27
CA PHE A 284 21.85 -4.21 -18.51
C PHE A 284 21.28 -2.86 -18.98
N TYR A 285 20.65 -2.89 -20.17
CA TYR A 285 20.08 -1.69 -20.79
C TYR A 285 18.90 -1.12 -20.00
N VAL A 286 18.58 0.16 -20.26
CA VAL A 286 17.44 0.88 -19.65
C VAL A 286 16.10 0.14 -19.84
N SER A 287 15.91 -0.57 -20.95
CA SER A 287 14.70 -1.39 -21.17
C SER A 287 14.59 -2.54 -20.16
N HIS A 288 15.71 -3.18 -19.80
CA HIS A 288 15.74 -4.21 -18.76
C HIS A 288 15.47 -3.59 -17.38
N MET A 289 16.12 -2.47 -17.07
CA MET A 289 15.90 -1.72 -15.82
C MET A 289 14.43 -1.35 -15.62
N LYS A 290 13.76 -0.84 -16.67
CA LYS A 290 12.32 -0.54 -16.65
C LYS A 290 11.47 -1.76 -16.35
N LYS A 291 11.85 -2.92 -16.89
CA LYS A 291 11.12 -4.17 -16.65
C LYS A 291 11.31 -4.68 -15.22
N VAL A 292 12.53 -4.58 -14.69
CA VAL A 292 12.83 -4.89 -13.29
C VAL A 292 12.05 -3.97 -12.34
N LEU A 293 11.96 -2.66 -12.65
CA LEU A 293 11.13 -1.73 -11.88
C LEU A 293 9.63 -2.08 -11.93
N GLU A 294 9.10 -2.46 -13.10
CA GLU A 294 7.71 -2.90 -13.23
C GLU A 294 7.43 -4.13 -12.33
N TRP A 295 8.34 -5.11 -12.34
CA TRP A 295 8.20 -6.30 -11.48
C TRP A 295 8.35 -5.97 -10.00
N TYR A 296 9.30 -5.09 -9.64
CA TYR A 296 9.50 -4.66 -8.27
C TYR A 296 8.25 -3.93 -7.72
N ASP A 297 7.66 -3.03 -8.50
CA ASP A 297 6.41 -2.33 -8.14
C ASP A 297 5.25 -3.31 -7.90
N GLU A 298 5.11 -4.33 -8.75
CA GLU A 298 4.10 -5.39 -8.60
C GLU A 298 4.35 -6.21 -7.34
N LEU A 299 5.60 -6.59 -7.06
CA LEU A 299 5.94 -7.36 -5.86
C LEU A 299 5.71 -6.56 -4.59
N VAL A 300 6.12 -5.28 -4.52
CA VAL A 300 5.86 -4.39 -3.38
C VAL A 300 4.35 -4.27 -3.12
N LYS A 301 3.55 -4.15 -4.18
CA LYS A 301 2.11 -3.97 -4.06
C LYS A 301 1.38 -5.25 -3.71
N PHE A 302 1.79 -6.40 -4.24
CA PHE A 302 0.96 -7.61 -4.24
C PHE A 302 1.59 -8.83 -3.57
N ALA A 303 2.86 -8.77 -3.18
CA ALA A 303 3.63 -9.86 -2.59
C ALA A 303 4.57 -9.36 -1.46
N SER A 304 5.41 -10.26 -0.93
CA SER A 304 6.51 -9.88 -0.02
C SER A 304 7.83 -9.78 -0.78
N LEU A 305 8.71 -8.86 -0.38
CA LEU A 305 10.10 -8.81 -0.86
C LEU A 305 11.04 -9.69 -0.02
N ASP A 306 10.50 -10.45 0.93
CA ASP A 306 11.24 -11.51 1.59
C ASP A 306 11.06 -12.78 0.77
N PHE A 307 12.14 -13.33 0.22
CA PHE A 307 12.06 -14.45 -0.73
C PHE A 307 12.35 -15.78 -0.06
N VAL A 308 11.72 -16.85 -0.55
CA VAL A 308 12.07 -18.22 -0.16
C VAL A 308 13.47 -18.53 -0.67
N THR A 309 14.36 -18.94 0.23
CA THR A 309 15.74 -19.33 -0.11
C THR A 309 15.79 -20.65 -0.87
N ASP A 310 16.91 -20.94 -1.52
CA ASP A 310 17.12 -22.20 -2.26
C ASP A 310 16.96 -23.41 -1.32
N GLU A 311 17.53 -23.33 -0.12
CA GLU A 311 17.41 -24.34 0.95
C GLU A 311 15.95 -24.58 1.38
N GLU A 312 15.18 -23.50 1.58
CA GLU A 312 13.76 -23.60 1.93
C GLU A 312 12.90 -24.15 0.78
N ARG A 313 13.32 -23.95 -0.48
CA ARG A 313 12.64 -24.55 -1.65
C ARG A 313 12.90 -26.04 -1.73
N GLU A 314 14.13 -26.47 -1.50
CA GLU A 314 14.50 -27.89 -1.51
C GLU A 314 13.77 -28.67 -0.41
N ALA A 315 13.69 -28.12 0.80
CA ALA A 315 12.93 -28.72 1.90
C ALA A 315 11.42 -28.88 1.57
N GLN A 316 10.82 -27.91 0.87
CA GLN A 316 9.41 -27.97 0.44
C GLN A 316 9.13 -29.02 -0.64
N VAL A 317 10.15 -29.43 -1.40
CA VAL A 317 10.04 -30.48 -2.42
C VAL A 317 10.21 -31.87 -1.81
N GLU A 318 11.02 -32.02 -0.75
CA GLU A 318 11.19 -33.30 -0.04
C GLU A 318 9.97 -33.69 0.81
N GLU A 319 9.17 -32.73 1.27
CA GLU A 319 7.95 -32.98 2.06
C GLU A 319 6.67 -33.23 1.24
N ALA A 320 6.71 -33.02 -0.09
CA ALA A 320 5.55 -33.07 -0.99
C ALA A 320 5.47 -34.35 -1.84
#